data_AF-A0A1H3P1N3-F1
#
_entry.id   AF-A0A1H3P1N3-F1
#
_cell.length_a   1.000
_cell.length_b   1.000
_cell.length_c   1.000
_cell.angle_alpha   90.00
_cell.angle_beta   90.00
_cell.angle_gamma   90.00
#
_symmetry.space_group_name_H-M   'P 1'
#
loop_
_entity.id
_entity.type
_entity.pdbx_description
1 polymer ?
#
loop_
_entity_poly.entity_id
_entity_poly.type
_entity_poly.pdbx_seq_one_letter_code
_entity_poly.pdbx_strand_id
1 'polypeptide(L)' 'MPRPDIDEAGLDQLLLFARLELTPERRAAVGPALDLIVGLMDSLDAVDVGETPPATAFDPRWE' A
#
# COMPACT_ATOMS: atom_id res chain seq x y z
N MET A 1 5.85 13.32 6.03
CA MET A 1 5.83 12.73 7.40
C MET A 1 5.83 11.23 7.20
N PRO A 2 6.62 10.46 7.98
CA PRO A 2 6.61 9.00 7.86
C PRO A 2 5.19 8.49 8.10
N ARG A 3 4.79 7.47 7.34
CA ARG A 3 3.49 6.84 7.60
C ARG A 3 3.54 6.11 8.94
N PRO A 4 2.40 6.02 9.64
CA PRO A 4 2.34 5.26 10.88
C PRO A 4 2.55 3.77 10.60
N ASP A 5 3.23 3.09 11.52
CA ASP A 5 3.35 1.64 11.51
C ASP A 5 1.96 0.99 11.54
N ILE A 6 1.82 -0.17 10.89
CA ILE A 6 0.54 -0.88 10.82
C ILE A 6 0.43 -1.81 12.03
N ASP A 7 -0.35 -1.39 13.02
CA ASP A 7 -0.71 -2.25 14.14
C ASP A 7 -1.82 -3.27 13.75
N GLU A 8 -2.19 -4.13 14.69
CA GLU A 8 -3.18 -5.18 14.47
C GLU A 8 -4.55 -4.62 14.05
N ALA A 9 -4.96 -3.49 14.63
CA ALA A 9 -6.21 -2.82 14.28
C ALA A 9 -6.16 -2.21 12.86
N GLY A 10 -5.01 -1.64 12.49
CA GLY A 10 -4.76 -1.15 11.14
C GLY A 10 -4.80 -2.28 10.11
N LEU A 11 -4.19 -3.43 10.42
CA LEU A 11 -4.26 -4.61 9.58
C LEU A 11 -5.70 -5.12 9.41
N ASP A 12 -6.47 -5.18 10.49
CA ASP A 12 -7.89 -5.57 10.42
C ASP A 12 -8.70 -4.64 9.52
N GLN A 13 -8.46 -3.33 9.60
CA GLN A 13 -9.15 -2.35 8.77
C GLN A 13 -8.79 -2.51 7.28
N LEU A 14 -7.52 -2.80 6.97
CA LEU A 14 -7.07 -3.04 5.60
C LEU A 14 -7.67 -4.32 5.02
N LEU A 15 -7.71 -5.39 5.80
CA LEU A 15 -8.32 -6.66 5.40
C LEU A 15 -9.82 -6.50 5.16
N LEU A 16 -10.51 -5.75 6.03
CA LEU A 16 -11.92 -5.43 5.85
C LEU A 16 -12.16 -4.62 4.57
N PHE A 17 -11.36 -3.58 4.33
CA PHE A 17 -11.46 -2.75 3.14
C PHE A 17 -11.25 -3.57 1.85
N ALA A 18 -10.25 -4.45 1.87
CA ALA A 18 -9.94 -5.35 0.76
C ALA A 18 -10.93 -6.53 0.64
N ARG A 19 -11.84 -6.71 1.60
CA ARG A 19 -12.74 -7.88 1.72
C ARG A 19 -11.96 -9.19 1.68
N LEU A 20 -10.80 -9.20 2.34
CA LEU A 20 -9.88 -10.33 2.32
C LEU A 20 -9.89 -11.05 3.66
N GLU A 21 -10.43 -12.26 3.66
CA GLU A 21 -10.31 -13.17 4.79
C GLU A 21 -8.99 -13.94 4.73
N LEU A 22 -8.21 -13.86 5.81
CA LEU A 22 -6.94 -14.56 5.94
C LEU A 22 -6.99 -15.53 7.11
N THR A 23 -6.39 -16.71 6.90
CA THR A 23 -6.13 -17.63 8.01
C THR A 23 -5.14 -17.00 9.01
N PRO A 24 -5.13 -17.45 10.28
CA PRO A 24 -4.21 -16.91 11.28
C PRO A 24 -2.73 -16.97 10.85
N GLU A 25 -2.34 -18.06 10.20
CA GLU A 25 -0.97 -18.24 9.70
C GLU A 25 -0.61 -17.22 8.61
N ARG A 26 -1.56 -16.92 7.70
CA ARG A 26 -1.36 -15.88 6.68
C ARG A 26 -1.37 -14.48 7.26
N ARG A 27 -2.18 -14.21 8.29
CA ARG A 27 -2.15 -12.93 9.03
C ARG A 27 -0.78 -12.70 9.65
N ALA A 28 -0.21 -13.71 10.31
CA ALA A 28 1.12 -13.63 10.91
C ALA A 28 2.23 -13.35 9.88
N ALA A 29 2.09 -13.87 8.66
CA ALA A 29 3.04 -13.61 7.58
C ALA A 29 2.88 -12.23 6.93
N VAL A 30 1.65 -11.70 6.85
CA VAL A 30 1.33 -10.45 6.13
C VAL A 30 1.82 -9.20 6.85
N GLY A 31 1.76 -9.16 8.19
CA GLY A 31 2.17 -7.99 8.97
C GLY A 31 3.61 -7.51 8.64
N PRO A 32 4.64 -8.36 8.82
CA PRO A 32 6.01 -7.98 8.51
C PRO A 32 6.23 -7.62 7.03
N ALA A 33 5.49 -8.27 6.12
CA ALA A 33 5.58 -7.94 4.69
C ALA A 33 4.99 -6.56 4.37
N LEU A 34 3.89 -6.19 5.03
CA LEU A 34 3.27 -4.86 4.91
C LEU A 34 4.20 -3.78 5.45
N ASP A 35 4.82 -3.98 6.61
CA ASP A 35 5.77 -3.02 7.19
C ASP A 35 6.94 -2.72 6.23
N LEU A 36 7.49 -3.76 5.60
CA LEU A 36 8.53 -3.61 4.59
C LEU A 36 8.05 -2.79 3.37
N ILE A 37 6.85 -3.06 2.87
CA ILE A 37 6.28 -2.35 1.71
C ILE A 37 6.01 -0.88 2.06
N VAL A 38 5.43 -0.60 3.23
CA VAL A 38 5.17 0.77 3.69
C VAL A 38 6.48 1.56 3.82
N GLY A 39 7.51 0.96 4.40
CA GLY A 39 8.83 1.57 4.48
C GLY A 39 9.46 1.86 3.11
N LEU A 40 9.30 0.96 2.13
CA LEU A 40 9.74 1.21 0.75
C LEU A 40 8.99 2.38 0.13
N MET A 41 7.68 2.46 0.33
CA MET A 41 6.92 3.58 -0.18
C MET A 41 7.36 4.91 0.49
N ASP A 42 7.82 4.92 1.75
CA ASP A 42 8.26 6.16 2.43
C ASP A 42 9.49 6.75 1.73
N SER A 43 10.30 5.89 1.09
CA SER A 43 11.41 6.36 0.24
C SER A 43 10.94 7.13 -1.00
N LEU A 44 9.71 6.92 -1.46
CA LEU A 44 9.15 7.63 -2.62
C LEU A 44 8.79 9.09 -2.27
N ASP A 45 8.54 9.41 -1.00
CA ASP A 45 8.24 10.78 -0.57
C ASP A 45 9.43 11.74 -0.80
N ALA A 46 10.64 11.19 -0.92
CA ALA A 46 11.84 11.97 -1.22
C ALA A 46 11.98 12.31 -2.72
N VAL A 47 11.14 11.74 -3.59
CA VAL A 47 11.19 11.96 -5.03
C VAL A 47 10.40 13.23 -5.38
N ASP A 48 11.09 14.25 -5.91
CA ASP A 48 10.43 15.43 -6.46
C ASP A 48 9.81 15.10 -7.82
N VAL A 49 8.47 15.04 -7.85
CA VAL A 49 7.72 14.72 -9.07
C VAL A 49 7.37 15.94 -9.90
N GLY A 50 7.47 17.17 -9.38
CA GLY A 50 7.05 18.39 -10.09
C GLY A 50 5.70 18.22 -10.81
N GLU A 51 5.66 18.57 -12.10
CA GLU A 51 4.50 18.37 -13.01
C GLU A 51 4.56 17.04 -13.78
N THR A 52 5.25 16.01 -13.27
CA THR A 52 5.39 14.73 -13.98
C THR A 52 4.03 14.07 -14.13
N PRO A 53 3.53 13.89 -15.37
CA PRO A 53 2.25 13.23 -15.59
C PRO A 53 2.35 11.73 -15.24
N PRO A 54 1.23 11.07 -14.89
CA PRO A 54 1.21 9.63 -14.67
C PRO A 54 1.75 8.87 -15.89
N ALA A 55 2.49 7.78 -15.65
CA ALA A 55 3.08 6.97 -16.71
C ALA A 55 2.05 6.41 -17.71
N THR A 56 0.83 6.18 -17.24
CA THR A 56 -0.33 5.81 -18.05
C THR A 56 -1.54 6.60 -17.58
N ALA A 57 -2.31 7.14 -18.52
CA ALA A 57 -3.62 7.73 -18.28
C ALA A 57 -4.67 6.95 -19.08
N PHE A 58 -5.92 6.98 -18.63
CA PHE A 58 -7.02 6.41 -19.40
C PHE A 58 -7.12 7.11 -20.76
N ASP A 59 -6.93 6.35 -21.84
CA ASP A 59 -7.23 6.82 -23.20
C ASP A 59 -8.63 6.33 -23.58
N PRO A 60 -9.63 7.21 -23.67
CA PRO A 60 -10.98 6.83 -24.11
C PRO A 60 -11.03 6.32 -25.55
N ARG A 61 -9.92 6.42 -26.31
CA ARG A 61 -9.80 5.98 -27.71
C ARG A 61 -9.18 4.59 -27.87
N TRP A 62 -8.92 3.88 -26.77
CA TRP A 62 -8.55 2.46 -26.86
C TRP A 62 -9.78 1.65 -27.33
N GLU A 63 -9.67 1.08 -28.54
CA GLU A 63 -10.56 0.02 -29.05
C GLU A 63 -10.24 -1.33 -28.40
#